data_AF-A0AAX2S079-F1
#
_entry.id   AF-A0AAX2S079-F1
#
_cell.length_a   1.000
_cell.length_b   1.000
_cell.length_c   1.000
_cell.angle_alpha   90.00
_cell.angle_beta   90.00
_cell.angle_gamma   90.00
#
_symmetry.space_group_name_H-M   'P 1'
#
loop_
_entity.id
_entity.type
_entity.pdbx_description
1 polymer ?
#
loop_
_entity_poly.entity_id
_entity_poly.type
_entity_poly.pdbx_seq_one_letter_code
_entity_poly.pdbx_strand_id
1 'polypeptide(L)'
;MAKTTKNPFTIINRNREVNVRRAEFESDLKQSLKRSSPKTAELFERLPRALKEATLSSTVPQVPLSKWIRSPRKAIPEQSKIVSEFAAAVKVAARLTHANTVGLLDLGARVSGMPRLIERMNAAQDRLVFLEVQTPVPAGMVKTGSMLVAEFEHELGYSLEDSDVSDLGRNMLVNEFLTFAESVRVVNGLDALVGITPAMLAFREGRNSFWNYFSYGVDCLSVISTYDLRRFASSAGRPFEAAVGMLVVGQIVSTRNDIHFHHESRGCPLDFNEDREGLVESIRTMRFDDKCLETLEARDAAEAKAARSLVAALRRMKEILK
;
A
#
# COMPACT_ATOMS: atom_id res chain seq x y z
N MET A 1 19.45 3.03 -21.26
CA MET A 1 20.00 2.76 -19.90
C MET A 1 19.97 4.05 -19.10
N ALA A 2 18.97 4.22 -18.22
CA ALA A 2 18.87 5.40 -17.37
C ALA A 2 19.99 5.39 -16.32
N LYS A 3 20.70 6.50 -16.15
CA LYS A 3 21.67 6.65 -15.05
C LYS A 3 20.89 6.60 -13.73
N THR A 4 21.20 5.65 -12.86
CA THR A 4 20.68 5.60 -11.49
C THR A 4 21.15 6.84 -10.73
N THR A 5 20.31 7.87 -10.70
CA THR A 5 20.52 9.05 -9.86
C THR A 5 20.45 8.62 -8.40
N LYS A 6 21.50 8.89 -7.62
CA LYS A 6 21.52 8.64 -6.17
C LYS A 6 20.30 9.31 -5.54
N ASN A 7 19.54 8.55 -4.75
CA ASN A 7 18.36 9.05 -4.05
C ASN A 7 18.78 10.22 -3.12
N PRO A 8 18.27 11.45 -3.32
CA PRO A 8 18.68 12.61 -2.54
C PRO A 8 18.06 12.63 -1.14
N PHE A 9 17.11 11.73 -0.85
CA PHE A 9 16.39 11.72 0.42
C PHE A 9 17.05 10.75 1.40
N THR A 10 17.52 11.29 2.53
CA THR A 10 17.84 10.48 3.72
C THR A 10 16.67 10.60 4.69
N ILE A 11 15.97 9.50 4.96
CA ILE A 11 14.95 9.46 6.02
C ILE A 11 15.67 9.52 7.37
N ILE A 12 15.77 10.71 7.95
CA ILE A 12 16.30 10.89 9.31
C ILE A 12 15.17 10.61 10.28
N ASN A 13 15.12 9.37 10.79
CA ASN A 13 14.12 8.94 11.76
C ASN A 13 14.39 9.61 13.13
N ARG A 14 13.85 10.82 13.36
CA ARG A 14 14.04 11.57 14.62
C ARG A 14 12.87 11.38 15.58
N ASN A 15 13.09 10.51 16.57
CA ASN A 15 12.68 10.72 17.97
C ASN A 15 13.46 9.73 18.86
N ARG A 16 14.64 10.15 19.32
CA ARG A 16 15.58 9.27 20.06
C ARG A 16 14.93 8.65 21.31
N GLU A 17 14.08 9.41 22.03
CA GLU A 17 13.40 8.91 23.24
C GLU A 17 12.27 7.92 22.96
N VAL A 18 11.49 8.12 21.89
CA VAL A 18 10.44 7.17 21.47
C VAL A 18 11.09 5.86 21.00
N ASN A 19 12.23 5.96 20.31
CA ASN A 19 12.99 4.80 19.84
C ASN A 19 13.61 4.01 21.00
N VAL A 20 14.13 4.67 22.05
CA VAL A 20 14.68 3.99 23.23
C VAL A 20 13.60 3.19 23.94
N ARG A 21 12.42 3.78 24.20
CA ARG A 21 11.31 3.06 24.85
C ARG A 21 10.76 1.92 23.99
N ARG A 22 10.73 2.08 22.67
CA ARG A 22 10.33 1.01 21.74
C ARG A 22 11.34 -0.14 21.74
N ALA A 23 12.64 0.16 21.75
CA ALA A 23 13.68 -0.86 21.78
C ALA A 23 13.69 -1.65 23.10
N GLU A 24 13.49 -0.97 24.23
CA GLU A 24 13.28 -1.61 25.54
C GLU A 24 12.03 -2.49 25.51
N PHE A 25 10.92 -1.97 24.97
CA PHE A 25 9.68 -2.74 24.80
C PHE A 25 9.87 -4.01 23.97
N GLU A 26 10.51 -3.87 22.81
CA GLU A 26 10.80 -4.99 21.93
C GLU A 26 11.69 -6.03 22.61
N SER A 27 12.73 -5.59 23.33
CA SER A 27 13.66 -6.46 24.06
C SER A 27 12.94 -7.31 25.12
N ASP A 28 12.13 -6.67 25.95
CA ASP A 28 11.37 -7.33 27.02
C ASP A 28 10.28 -8.25 26.45
N LEU A 29 9.64 -7.87 25.34
CA LEU A 29 8.63 -8.70 24.67
C LEU A 29 9.28 -9.94 24.06
N LYS A 30 10.45 -9.79 23.42
CA LYS A 30 11.28 -10.90 22.94
C LYS A 30 11.71 -11.81 24.08
N GLN A 31 12.16 -11.25 25.21
CA GLN A 31 12.59 -12.04 26.36
C GLN A 31 11.41 -12.80 26.98
N SER A 32 10.25 -12.15 27.10
CA SER A 32 9.02 -12.76 27.60
C SER A 32 8.50 -13.85 26.67
N LEU A 33 8.55 -13.63 25.36
CA LEU A 33 8.22 -14.64 24.35
C LEU A 33 9.21 -15.81 24.41
N LYS A 34 10.51 -15.56 24.57
CA LYS A 34 11.54 -16.61 24.70
C LYS A 34 11.33 -17.47 25.95
N ARG A 35 10.91 -16.88 27.07
CA ARG A 35 10.59 -17.61 28.32
C ARG A 35 9.30 -18.44 28.19
N SER A 36 8.26 -17.89 27.58
CA SER A 36 6.94 -18.52 27.49
C SER A 36 6.80 -19.52 26.34
N SER A 37 7.45 -19.24 25.21
CA SER A 37 7.38 -20.06 23.99
C SER A 37 8.68 -19.95 23.16
N PRO A 38 9.74 -20.71 23.51
CA PRO A 38 11.03 -20.65 22.83
C PRO A 38 10.94 -20.86 21.31
N LYS A 39 10.12 -21.81 20.85
CA LYS A 39 9.87 -22.05 19.42
C LYS A 39 9.27 -20.84 18.71
N THR A 40 8.33 -20.13 19.35
CA THR A 40 7.72 -18.93 18.76
C THR A 40 8.72 -17.77 18.72
N ALA A 41 9.57 -17.62 19.74
CA ALA A 41 10.64 -16.62 19.71
C ALA A 41 11.64 -16.89 18.57
N GLU A 42 11.99 -18.15 18.32
CA GLU A 42 12.83 -18.51 17.17
C GLU A 42 12.16 -18.18 15.83
N LEU A 43 10.85 -18.46 15.70
CA LEU A 43 10.09 -18.04 14.52
C LEU A 43 10.12 -16.53 14.33
N PHE A 44 9.94 -15.75 15.40
CA PHE A 44 10.00 -14.30 15.34
C PHE A 44 11.33 -13.82 14.78
N GLU A 45 12.45 -14.38 15.25
CA GLU A 45 13.78 -13.96 14.79
C GLU A 45 14.05 -14.29 13.32
N ARG A 46 13.35 -15.26 12.74
CA ARG A 46 13.44 -15.62 11.32
C ARG A 46 12.52 -14.80 10.41
N LEU A 47 11.61 -14.00 10.96
CA LEU A 47 10.70 -13.19 10.15
C LEU A 47 11.46 -12.12 9.34
N PRO A 48 11.03 -11.83 8.10
CA PRO A 48 11.42 -10.63 7.38
C PRO A 48 11.22 -9.37 8.23
N ARG A 49 12.06 -8.36 8.03
CA ARG A 49 12.05 -7.13 8.82
C ARG A 49 10.69 -6.44 8.82
N ALA A 50 10.04 -6.30 7.66
CA ALA A 50 8.70 -5.73 7.54
C ALA A 50 7.67 -6.44 8.45
N LEU A 51 7.71 -7.77 8.46
CA LEU A 51 6.80 -8.59 9.26
C LEU A 51 7.13 -8.50 10.76
N LYS A 52 8.41 -8.39 11.14
CA LYS A 52 8.79 -8.10 12.54
C LYS A 52 8.22 -6.76 12.98
N GLU A 53 8.42 -5.70 12.19
CA GLU A 53 7.95 -4.35 12.50
C GLU A 53 6.41 -4.29 12.57
N ALA A 54 5.71 -4.94 11.63
CA ALA A 54 4.26 -5.03 11.63
C ALA A 54 3.71 -5.80 12.85
N THR A 55 4.30 -6.96 13.16
CA THR A 55 3.90 -7.77 14.33
C THR A 55 4.11 -6.99 15.63
N LEU A 56 5.23 -6.27 15.76
CA LEU A 56 5.48 -5.43 16.92
C LEU A 56 4.44 -4.30 17.00
N SER A 57 4.22 -3.59 15.89
CA SER A 57 3.32 -2.42 15.85
C SER A 57 1.86 -2.78 16.12
N SER A 58 1.40 -3.95 15.67
CA SER A 58 0.05 -4.45 15.95
C SER A 58 -0.14 -4.93 17.39
N THR A 59 0.96 -5.27 18.07
CA THR A 59 0.91 -5.82 19.43
C THR A 59 1.30 -4.80 20.50
N VAL A 60 1.92 -3.67 20.15
CA VAL A 60 2.06 -2.55 21.09
C VAL A 60 0.65 -2.04 21.37
N PRO A 61 0.05 -2.33 22.54
CA PRO A 61 -1.25 -1.79 22.83
C PRO A 61 -1.08 -0.28 23.06
N GLN A 62 -2.16 0.48 22.99
CA GLN A 62 -2.24 1.85 23.53
C GLN A 62 -1.97 1.92 25.06
N VAL A 63 -1.48 0.83 25.68
CA VAL A 63 -1.06 0.77 27.08
C VAL A 63 0.15 1.69 27.23
N PRO A 64 0.07 2.71 28.11
CA PRO A 64 1.19 3.61 28.34
C PRO A 64 2.42 2.79 28.72
N LEU A 65 3.52 2.95 27.96
CA LEU A 65 4.84 2.32 28.25
C LEU A 65 5.27 2.52 29.72
N SER A 66 4.81 3.60 30.35
CA SER A 66 5.02 3.88 31.77
C SER A 66 4.45 2.83 32.73
N LYS A 67 3.38 2.11 32.35
CA LYS A 67 2.78 1.02 33.15
C LYS A 67 3.56 -0.28 33.04
N TRP A 68 4.36 -0.45 32.00
CA TRP A 68 5.05 -1.71 31.71
C TRP A 68 6.39 -1.83 32.44
N ILE A 69 7.08 -0.70 32.64
CA ILE A 69 8.45 -0.64 33.20
C ILE A 69 8.47 -0.73 34.76
N ARG A 70 7.32 -0.65 35.46
CA ARG A 70 7.32 -0.33 36.91
C ARG A 70 6.79 -1.36 37.90
N SER A 71 6.52 -2.62 37.53
CA SER A 71 6.06 -3.61 38.55
C SER A 71 6.95 -4.85 38.64
N PRO A 72 7.90 -4.89 39.61
CA PRO A 72 8.90 -5.95 39.66
C PRO A 72 8.42 -7.35 40.09
N ARG A 73 7.17 -7.58 40.55
CA ARG A 73 6.88 -8.83 41.30
C ARG A 73 5.51 -9.49 41.18
N LYS A 74 4.57 -8.98 40.38
CA LYS A 74 3.34 -9.73 40.09
C LYS A 74 3.11 -9.73 38.60
N ALA A 75 3.12 -10.91 37.99
CA ALA A 75 2.69 -11.10 36.61
C ALA A 75 1.28 -10.52 36.49
N ILE A 76 1.19 -9.32 35.92
CA ILE A 76 -0.09 -8.68 35.70
C ILE A 76 -0.77 -9.55 34.63
N PRO A 77 -2.01 -10.05 34.83
CA PRO A 77 -2.72 -10.86 33.85
C PRO A 77 -2.69 -10.26 32.42
N GLU A 78 -2.64 -8.93 32.36
CA GLU A 78 -2.48 -8.12 31.16
C GLU A 78 -1.18 -8.39 30.38
N GLN A 79 -0.04 -8.62 31.04
CA GLN A 79 1.21 -8.99 30.38
C GLN A 79 1.12 -10.37 29.72
N SER A 80 0.52 -11.35 30.39
CA SER A 80 0.35 -12.69 29.81
C SER A 80 -0.55 -12.66 28.58
N LYS A 81 -1.58 -11.80 28.57
CA LYS A 81 -2.45 -11.59 27.43
C LYS A 81 -1.68 -10.99 26.25
N ILE A 82 -0.92 -9.91 26.48
CA ILE A 82 -0.10 -9.25 25.44
C ILE A 82 0.92 -10.24 24.84
N VAL A 83 1.60 -11.03 25.67
CA VAL A 83 2.57 -12.03 25.18
C VAL A 83 1.88 -13.13 24.37
N SER A 84 0.67 -13.55 24.76
CA SER A 84 -0.12 -14.52 24.01
C SER A 84 -0.59 -13.96 22.66
N GLU A 85 -1.06 -12.72 22.63
CA GLU A 85 -1.43 -12.01 21.40
C GLU A 85 -0.23 -11.84 20.48
N PHE A 86 0.93 -11.46 21.03
CA PHE A 86 2.18 -11.37 20.28
C PHE A 86 2.58 -12.73 19.71
N ALA A 87 2.56 -13.79 20.51
CA ALA A 87 2.87 -15.13 20.05
C ALA A 87 1.93 -15.60 18.91
N ALA A 88 0.64 -15.24 18.96
CA ALA A 88 -0.31 -15.51 17.89
C ALA A 88 0.06 -14.72 16.62
N ALA A 89 0.36 -13.42 16.75
CA ALA A 89 0.80 -12.58 15.65
C ALA A 89 2.08 -13.11 14.98
N VAL A 90 3.06 -13.56 15.78
CA VAL A 90 4.29 -14.18 15.28
C VAL A 90 4.01 -15.45 14.48
N LYS A 91 3.12 -16.32 14.96
CA LYS A 91 2.76 -17.56 14.24
C LYS A 91 2.07 -17.27 12.91
N VAL A 92 1.23 -16.23 12.87
CA VAL A 92 0.61 -15.76 11.62
C VAL A 92 1.69 -15.23 10.68
N ALA A 93 2.55 -14.32 11.14
CA ALA A 93 3.66 -13.79 10.36
C ALA A 93 4.62 -14.88 9.84
N ALA A 94 4.86 -15.92 10.63
CA ALA A 94 5.72 -17.03 10.26
C ALA A 94 5.14 -17.88 9.10
N ARG A 95 3.81 -17.99 9.00
CA ARG A 95 3.18 -18.63 7.85
C ARG A 95 3.33 -17.79 6.58
N LEU A 96 3.57 -16.50 6.74
CA LEU A 96 3.66 -15.52 5.67
C LEU A 96 5.11 -15.24 5.24
N THR A 97 6.11 -15.99 5.74
CA THR A 97 7.53 -15.76 5.39
C THR A 97 7.86 -15.99 3.92
N HIS A 98 6.98 -16.67 3.19
CA HIS A 98 7.10 -16.89 1.74
C HIS A 98 6.18 -15.97 0.92
N ALA A 99 5.37 -15.15 1.59
CA ALA A 99 4.45 -14.23 0.95
C ALA A 99 5.15 -12.90 0.64
N ASN A 100 4.82 -12.28 -0.48
CA ASN A 100 5.38 -10.98 -0.84
C ASN A 100 4.69 -9.88 -0.05
N THR A 101 5.48 -9.01 0.55
CA THR A 101 5.01 -7.88 1.36
C THR A 101 4.71 -6.67 0.49
N VAL A 102 3.49 -6.15 0.62
CA VAL A 102 2.99 -4.98 -0.11
C VAL A 102 2.66 -3.88 0.89
N GLY A 103 3.43 -2.80 0.89
CA GLY A 103 3.12 -1.63 1.69
C GLY A 103 2.08 -0.74 1.02
N LEU A 104 1.13 -0.23 1.79
CA LEU A 104 0.16 0.79 1.40
C LEU A 104 0.49 2.09 2.12
N LEU A 105 0.85 3.13 1.36
CA LEU A 105 1.23 4.43 1.89
C LEU A 105 0.16 5.47 1.52
N ASP A 106 -0.58 5.96 2.51
CA ASP A 106 -1.55 7.04 2.33
C ASP A 106 -0.83 8.39 2.17
N LEU A 107 -0.98 9.01 1.00
CA LEU A 107 -0.42 10.32 0.64
C LEU A 107 -1.44 11.46 0.84
N GLY A 108 -2.40 11.27 1.75
CA GLY A 108 -3.46 12.23 2.06
C GLY A 108 -4.81 11.91 1.42
N ALA A 109 -4.98 10.70 0.87
CA ALA A 109 -6.25 10.18 0.37
C ALA A 109 -7.28 9.94 1.50
N ARG A 110 -6.80 9.79 2.75
CA ARG A 110 -7.62 9.62 3.95
C ARG A 110 -8.57 8.43 3.81
N VAL A 111 -8.00 7.26 3.54
CA VAL A 111 -8.76 6.02 3.42
C VAL A 111 -9.19 5.54 4.82
N SER A 112 -10.36 6.02 5.26
CA SER A 112 -10.85 5.81 6.63
C SER A 112 -10.93 4.36 7.08
N GLY A 113 -11.19 3.42 6.17
CA GLY A 113 -11.26 1.99 6.46
C GLY A 113 -10.01 1.20 6.07
N MET A 114 -8.84 1.83 5.94
CA MET A 114 -7.60 1.14 5.52
C MET A 114 -7.28 -0.12 6.33
N PRO A 115 -7.33 -0.12 7.69
CA PRO A 115 -7.03 -1.34 8.45
C PRO A 115 -7.97 -2.50 8.11
N ARG A 116 -9.26 -2.22 7.91
CA ARG A 116 -10.26 -3.23 7.54
C ARG A 116 -10.07 -3.73 6.11
N LEU A 117 -9.67 -2.85 5.18
CA LEU A 117 -9.32 -3.23 3.82
C LEU A 117 -8.14 -4.22 3.83
N ILE A 118 -7.06 -3.87 4.54
CA ILE A 118 -5.87 -4.72 4.69
C ILE A 118 -6.23 -6.07 5.31
N GLU A 119 -7.00 -6.08 6.40
CA GLU A 119 -7.46 -7.31 7.05
C GLU A 119 -8.20 -8.22 6.05
N ARG A 120 -9.12 -7.64 5.26
CA ARG A 120 -9.89 -8.39 4.26
C ARG A 120 -9.02 -8.96 3.15
N MET A 121 -8.06 -8.19 2.65
CA MET A 121 -7.14 -8.61 1.59
C MET A 121 -6.18 -9.70 2.07
N ASN A 122 -5.66 -9.58 3.29
CA ASN A 122 -4.80 -10.59 3.91
C ASN A 122 -5.57 -11.87 4.27
N ALA A 123 -6.84 -11.79 4.67
CA ALA A 123 -7.65 -12.97 4.96
C ALA A 123 -8.08 -13.74 3.71
N ALA A 124 -8.06 -13.11 2.53
CA ALA A 124 -8.55 -13.70 1.29
C ALA A 124 -7.57 -14.65 0.61
N GLN A 125 -6.26 -14.53 0.90
CA GLN A 125 -5.19 -15.23 0.21
C GLN A 125 -3.93 -15.29 1.08
N ASP A 126 -2.96 -16.13 0.72
CA ASP A 126 -1.73 -16.38 1.47
C ASP A 126 -0.44 -16.04 0.69
N ARG A 127 -0.58 -15.49 -0.52
CA ARG A 127 0.51 -15.16 -1.44
C ARG A 127 1.15 -13.79 -1.18
N LEU A 128 0.36 -12.85 -0.68
CA LEU A 128 0.69 -11.46 -0.43
C LEU A 128 0.37 -11.07 1.01
N VAL A 129 1.14 -10.14 1.57
CA VAL A 129 0.85 -9.50 2.86
C VAL A 129 0.78 -8.01 2.67
N PHE A 130 -0.42 -7.46 2.79
CA PHE A 130 -0.66 -6.03 2.79
C PHE A 130 -0.38 -5.45 4.17
N LEU A 131 0.36 -4.34 4.20
CA LEU A 131 0.76 -3.63 5.41
C LEU A 131 0.49 -2.14 5.23
N GLU A 132 0.02 -1.46 6.29
CA GLU A 132 -0.03 0.00 6.29
C GLU A 132 1.38 0.54 6.57
N VAL A 133 1.86 1.45 5.73
CA VAL A 133 3.15 2.11 5.89
C VAL A 133 2.92 3.53 6.36
N GLN A 134 3.40 3.84 7.55
CA GLN A 134 3.37 5.19 8.11
C GLN A 134 4.75 5.81 8.00
N THR A 135 4.91 6.72 7.05
CA THR A 135 6.16 7.47 6.86
C THR A 135 5.85 8.93 6.59
N PRO A 136 6.62 9.89 7.15
CA PRO A 136 6.44 11.29 6.82
C PRO A 136 6.74 11.51 5.33
N VAL A 137 5.80 12.11 4.61
CA VAL A 137 5.99 12.54 3.22
C VAL A 137 6.59 13.96 3.26
N PRO A 138 7.80 14.18 2.72
CA PRO A 138 8.41 15.50 2.70
C PRO A 138 7.53 16.54 2.00
N ALA A 139 7.48 17.75 2.59
CA ALA A 139 6.81 18.88 1.96
C ALA A 139 7.44 19.18 0.60
N GLY A 140 6.60 19.38 -0.43
CA GLY A 140 7.05 19.65 -1.80
C GLY A 140 7.35 18.42 -2.65
N MET A 141 7.27 17.20 -2.09
CA MET A 141 7.41 15.96 -2.88
C MET A 141 6.21 15.68 -3.80
N VAL A 142 5.07 16.26 -3.45
CA VAL A 142 3.82 16.16 -4.19
C VAL A 142 3.65 17.48 -4.94
N LYS A 143 4.35 17.61 -6.07
CA LYS A 143 4.12 18.74 -6.99
C LYS A 143 2.72 18.62 -7.57
N THR A 144 1.92 19.66 -7.34
CA THR A 144 0.52 19.79 -7.75
C THR A 144 0.25 21.24 -8.14
N GLY A 145 -0.90 21.49 -8.79
CA GLY A 145 -1.33 22.86 -9.09
C GLY A 145 -0.36 23.62 -10.01
N SER A 146 -0.13 24.90 -9.70
CA SER A 146 0.68 25.79 -10.54
C SER A 146 2.15 25.38 -10.65
N MET A 147 2.72 24.73 -9.64
CA MET A 147 4.10 24.24 -9.70
C MET A 147 4.25 23.13 -10.74
N LEU A 148 3.26 22.23 -10.83
CA LEU A 148 3.25 21.15 -11.82
C LEU A 148 3.09 21.71 -13.24
N VAL A 149 2.18 22.67 -13.41
CA VAL A 149 1.96 23.36 -14.69
C VAL A 149 3.24 24.03 -15.18
N ALA A 150 3.89 24.83 -14.33
CA ALA A 150 5.12 25.53 -14.69
C ALA A 150 6.26 24.57 -15.09
N GLU A 151 6.38 23.41 -14.42
CA GLU A 151 7.35 22.39 -14.81
C GLU A 151 7.04 21.78 -16.17
N PHE A 152 5.76 21.49 -16.46
CA PHE A 152 5.36 20.94 -17.76
C PHE A 152 5.55 21.97 -18.89
N GLU A 153 5.17 23.23 -18.70
CA GLU A 153 5.38 24.29 -19.69
C GLU A 153 6.87 24.51 -19.98
N HIS A 154 7.70 24.52 -18.92
CA HIS A 154 9.15 24.63 -19.05
C HIS A 154 9.74 23.50 -19.90
N GLU A 155 9.26 22.27 -19.70
CA GLU A 155 9.74 21.09 -20.42
C GLU A 155 9.22 21.00 -21.85
N LEU A 156 7.96 21.36 -22.07
CA LEU A 156 7.32 21.37 -23.38
C LEU A 156 7.83 22.52 -24.27
N GLY A 157 8.33 23.60 -23.66
CA GLY A 157 8.84 24.77 -24.36
C GLY A 157 7.74 25.70 -24.88
N TYR A 158 6.50 25.52 -24.41
CA TYR A 158 5.35 26.36 -24.74
C TYR A 158 4.38 26.43 -23.55
N SER A 159 3.52 27.46 -23.54
CA SER A 159 2.47 27.61 -22.53
C SER A 159 1.27 26.72 -22.84
N LEU A 160 0.72 26.07 -21.82
CA LEU A 160 -0.44 25.21 -21.94
C LEU A 160 -1.72 26.04 -22.12
N GLU A 161 -2.73 25.47 -22.78
CA GLU A 161 -4.05 26.09 -22.86
C GLU A 161 -4.75 26.09 -21.49
N ASP A 162 -5.66 27.04 -21.24
CA ASP A 162 -6.35 27.18 -19.94
C ASP A 162 -7.05 25.88 -19.49
N SER A 163 -7.59 25.10 -20.43
CA SER A 163 -8.18 23.79 -20.15
C SER A 163 -7.15 22.79 -19.63
N ASP A 164 -5.98 22.73 -20.26
CA ASP A 164 -4.88 21.84 -19.86
C ASP A 164 -4.28 22.28 -18.52
N VAL A 165 -4.16 23.60 -18.28
CA VAL A 165 -3.73 24.15 -17.00
C VAL A 165 -4.69 23.73 -15.88
N SER A 166 -6.00 23.85 -16.12
CA SER A 166 -7.04 23.44 -15.15
C SER A 166 -6.99 21.94 -14.86
N ASP A 167 -6.84 21.11 -15.88
CA ASP A 167 -6.80 19.66 -15.73
C ASP A 167 -5.50 19.19 -15.07
N LEU A 168 -4.36 19.64 -15.57
CA LEU A 168 -3.04 19.32 -15.01
C LEU A 168 -2.90 19.81 -13.57
N GLY A 169 -3.50 20.95 -13.21
CA GLY A 169 -3.50 21.47 -11.85
C GLY A 169 -4.09 20.53 -10.79
N ARG A 170 -4.90 19.54 -11.19
CA ARG A 170 -5.51 18.51 -10.32
C ARG A 170 -4.68 17.24 -10.22
N ASN A 171 -3.54 17.19 -10.91
CA ASN A 171 -2.66 16.04 -10.95
C ASN A 171 -1.48 16.18 -9.99
N MET A 172 -0.86 15.04 -9.66
CA MET A 172 0.40 14.91 -8.95
C MET A 172 1.43 14.26 -9.86
N LEU A 173 2.64 14.82 -9.88
CA LEU A 173 3.77 14.21 -10.61
C LEU A 173 4.28 12.94 -9.92
N VAL A 174 4.04 11.78 -10.53
CA VAL A 174 4.36 10.47 -9.95
C VAL A 174 5.86 10.20 -9.91
N ASN A 175 6.64 10.71 -10.86
CA ASN A 175 8.09 10.44 -10.95
C ASN A 175 8.85 10.82 -9.66
N GLU A 176 8.45 11.91 -8.99
CA GLU A 176 9.07 12.33 -7.72
C GLU A 176 8.70 11.39 -6.56
N PHE A 177 7.43 10.98 -6.51
CA PHE A 177 7.00 9.97 -5.55
C PHE A 177 7.77 8.66 -5.73
N LEU A 178 7.92 8.15 -6.96
CA LEU A 178 8.61 6.87 -7.20
C LEU A 178 10.05 6.89 -6.66
N THR A 179 10.76 8.01 -6.81
CA THR A 179 12.10 8.17 -6.27
C THR A 179 12.13 8.05 -4.74
N PHE A 180 11.16 8.65 -4.05
CA PHE A 180 11.03 8.53 -2.59
C PHE A 180 10.55 7.16 -2.15
N ALA A 181 9.54 6.63 -2.84
CA ALA A 181 8.89 5.36 -2.59
C ALA A 181 9.90 4.21 -2.54
N GLU A 182 10.92 4.24 -3.41
CA GLU A 182 11.99 3.24 -3.39
C GLU A 182 12.76 3.23 -2.07
N SER A 183 13.11 4.40 -1.52
CA SER A 183 13.77 4.49 -0.22
C SER A 183 12.88 3.95 0.90
N VAL A 184 11.59 4.30 0.89
CA VAL A 184 10.62 3.79 1.87
C VAL A 184 10.51 2.27 1.78
N ARG A 185 10.38 1.73 0.56
CA ARG A 185 10.27 0.29 0.29
C ARG A 185 11.49 -0.46 0.83
N VAL A 186 12.70 -0.02 0.48
CA VAL A 186 13.96 -0.66 0.91
C VAL A 186 14.14 -0.57 2.42
N VAL A 187 13.91 0.59 3.03
CA VAL A 187 14.09 0.79 4.49
C VAL A 187 13.14 -0.09 5.30
N ASN A 188 11.90 -0.26 4.84
CA ASN A 188 10.91 -1.10 5.51
C ASN A 188 11.03 -2.59 5.13
N GLY A 189 11.88 -2.94 4.14
CA GLY A 189 12.06 -4.30 3.68
C GLY A 189 10.82 -4.87 2.99
N LEU A 190 10.20 -4.06 2.13
CA LEU A 190 8.97 -4.41 1.39
C LEU A 190 9.30 -4.92 -0.01
N ASP A 191 8.51 -5.88 -0.50
CA ASP A 191 8.62 -6.38 -1.88
C ASP A 191 7.96 -5.45 -2.88
N ALA A 192 6.89 -4.74 -2.47
CA ALA A 192 6.25 -3.69 -3.26
C ALA A 192 5.71 -2.56 -2.37
N LEU A 193 5.52 -1.37 -2.96
CA LEU A 193 4.91 -0.22 -2.28
C LEU A 193 3.90 0.48 -3.20
N VAL A 194 2.69 0.71 -2.68
CA VAL A 194 1.62 1.44 -3.37
C VAL A 194 1.32 2.73 -2.62
N GLY A 195 1.56 3.87 -3.26
CA GLY A 195 1.12 5.19 -2.81
C GLY A 195 -0.35 5.43 -3.15
N ILE A 196 -1.08 6.09 -2.26
CA ILE A 196 -2.51 6.38 -2.42
C ILE A 196 -2.75 7.86 -2.26
N THR A 197 -3.09 8.57 -3.33
CA THR A 197 -3.20 10.04 -3.35
C THR A 197 -4.64 10.49 -3.67
N PRO A 198 -5.08 11.67 -3.19
CA PRO A 198 -6.36 12.26 -3.62
C PRO A 198 -6.28 12.96 -4.98
N ALA A 199 -5.08 13.25 -5.48
CA ALA A 199 -4.87 13.90 -6.79
C ALA A 199 -4.92 12.88 -7.93
N MET A 200 -5.27 13.31 -9.14
CA MET A 200 -5.04 12.53 -10.36
C MET A 200 -3.53 12.35 -10.59
N LEU A 201 -3.14 11.42 -11.46
CA LEU A 201 -1.73 11.15 -11.71
C LEU A 201 -1.26 11.74 -13.03
N ALA A 202 -0.12 12.43 -12.96
CA ALA A 202 0.68 12.81 -14.11
C ALA A 202 2.06 12.16 -14.04
N PHE A 203 2.62 11.76 -15.17
CA PHE A 203 3.95 11.16 -15.23
C PHE A 203 4.62 11.44 -16.57
N ARG A 204 5.92 11.18 -16.58
CA ARG A 204 6.78 11.34 -17.75
C ARG A 204 7.38 10.01 -18.14
N GLU A 205 7.36 9.74 -19.45
CA GLU A 205 8.03 8.60 -20.05
C GLU A 205 8.76 9.04 -21.33
N GLY A 206 10.10 9.01 -21.28
CA GLY A 206 10.93 9.52 -22.36
C GLY A 206 10.75 11.03 -22.56
N ARG A 207 10.20 11.44 -23.71
CA ARG A 207 9.88 12.84 -24.05
C ARG A 207 8.39 13.15 -23.96
N ASN A 208 7.58 12.17 -23.57
CA ASN A 208 6.13 12.30 -23.53
C ASN A 208 5.68 12.55 -22.10
N SER A 209 4.65 13.39 -21.98
CA SER A 209 3.99 13.74 -20.73
C SER A 209 2.56 13.24 -20.77
N PHE A 210 2.13 12.61 -19.68
CA PHE A 210 0.82 11.98 -19.54
C PHE A 210 0.17 12.48 -18.25
N TRP A 211 -1.14 12.74 -18.27
CA TRP A 211 -1.91 13.18 -17.09
C TRP A 211 -3.34 12.66 -17.12
N ASN A 212 -4.06 12.83 -16.01
CA ASN A 212 -5.41 12.30 -15.78
C ASN A 212 -5.48 10.78 -15.67
N TYR A 213 -4.47 10.14 -15.06
CA TYR A 213 -4.46 8.71 -14.79
C TYR A 213 -4.96 8.37 -13.38
N PHE A 214 -5.69 7.27 -13.24
CA PHE A 214 -6.08 6.72 -11.93
C PHE A 214 -4.99 5.90 -11.27
N SER A 215 -4.05 5.38 -12.04
CA SER A 215 -3.00 4.53 -11.50
C SER A 215 -1.81 4.45 -12.43
N TYR A 216 -0.62 4.35 -11.85
CA TYR A 216 0.64 4.20 -12.59
C TYR A 216 1.60 3.37 -11.75
N GLY A 217 2.38 2.50 -12.39
CA GLY A 217 3.33 1.64 -11.68
C GLY A 217 4.53 1.28 -12.54
N VAL A 218 5.67 1.15 -11.88
CA VAL A 218 6.94 0.72 -12.47
C VAL A 218 7.61 -0.24 -11.49
N ASP A 219 7.98 -1.42 -11.97
CA ASP A 219 8.57 -2.50 -11.18
C ASP A 219 7.74 -2.86 -9.93
N CYS A 220 8.24 -2.53 -8.75
CA CYS A 220 7.62 -2.84 -7.46
C CYS A 220 6.97 -1.62 -6.80
N LEU A 221 6.88 -0.51 -7.52
CA LEU A 221 6.35 0.76 -7.02
C LEU A 221 5.14 1.16 -7.84
N SER A 222 4.06 1.53 -7.16
CA SER A 222 2.85 2.00 -7.83
C SER A 222 2.23 3.17 -7.08
N VAL A 223 1.40 3.92 -7.79
CA VAL A 223 0.53 4.95 -7.22
C VAL A 223 -0.87 4.74 -7.74
N ILE A 224 -1.85 4.90 -6.87
CA ILE A 224 -3.26 4.99 -7.24
C ILE A 224 -3.84 6.33 -6.80
N SER A 225 -4.75 6.86 -7.60
CA SER A 225 -5.55 8.03 -7.33
C SER A 225 -6.90 7.64 -6.74
N THR A 226 -7.36 8.44 -5.79
CA THR A 226 -8.70 8.37 -5.22
C THR A 226 -9.58 9.54 -5.67
N TYR A 227 -9.12 10.33 -6.64
CA TYR A 227 -9.85 11.45 -7.23
C TYR A 227 -11.21 10.96 -7.76
N ASP A 228 -12.31 11.57 -7.33
CA ASP A 228 -13.70 11.16 -7.62
C ASP A 228 -14.07 9.69 -7.28
N LEU A 229 -13.15 8.89 -6.73
CA LEU A 229 -13.35 7.45 -6.55
C LEU A 229 -14.46 7.13 -5.53
N ARG A 230 -14.74 8.03 -4.58
CA ARG A 230 -15.92 7.94 -3.70
C ARG A 230 -17.23 7.99 -4.48
N ARG A 231 -17.33 8.91 -5.45
CA ARG A 231 -18.50 9.02 -6.33
C ARG A 231 -18.63 7.77 -7.18
N PHE A 232 -17.54 7.29 -7.79
CA PHE A 232 -17.57 6.09 -8.63
C PHE A 232 -17.94 4.83 -7.83
N ALA A 233 -17.40 4.67 -6.63
CA ALA A 233 -17.77 3.58 -5.74
C ALA A 233 -19.26 3.61 -5.37
N SER A 234 -19.80 4.78 -5.06
CA SER A 234 -21.23 4.96 -4.80
C SER A 234 -22.09 4.59 -6.01
N SER A 235 -21.73 5.06 -7.21
CA SER A 235 -22.42 4.70 -8.47
C SER A 235 -22.33 3.21 -8.80
N ALA A 236 -21.28 2.52 -8.35
CA ALA A 236 -21.10 1.09 -8.48
C ALA A 236 -21.84 0.27 -7.40
N GLY A 237 -22.41 0.93 -6.38
CA GLY A 237 -23.02 0.27 -5.23
C GLY A 237 -22.00 -0.47 -4.35
N ARG A 238 -20.80 0.11 -4.20
CA ARG A 238 -19.67 -0.48 -3.47
C ARG A 238 -19.07 0.49 -2.46
N PRO A 239 -18.50 -0.01 -1.35
CA PRO A 239 -17.74 0.82 -0.43
C PRO A 239 -16.53 1.46 -1.10
N PHE A 240 -16.20 2.68 -0.71
CA PHE A 240 -15.00 3.39 -1.17
C PHE A 240 -13.73 2.57 -1.00
N GLU A 241 -13.54 1.92 0.15
CA GLU A 241 -12.38 1.07 0.42
C GLU A 241 -12.27 -0.11 -0.55
N ALA A 242 -13.39 -0.65 -1.01
CA ALA A 242 -13.38 -1.76 -1.96
C ALA A 242 -12.92 -1.30 -3.36
N ALA A 243 -13.28 -0.08 -3.77
CA ALA A 243 -12.77 0.55 -4.99
C ALA A 243 -11.26 0.85 -4.90
N VAL A 244 -10.78 1.37 -3.75
CA VAL A 244 -9.34 1.54 -3.48
C VAL A 244 -8.62 0.20 -3.58
N GLY A 245 -9.12 -0.84 -2.90
CA GLY A 245 -8.57 -2.18 -2.96
C GLY A 245 -8.50 -2.75 -4.37
N MET A 246 -9.51 -2.50 -5.20
CA MET A 246 -9.52 -2.94 -6.60
C MET A 246 -8.37 -2.32 -7.38
N LEU A 247 -8.16 -1.00 -7.26
CA LEU A 247 -7.04 -0.32 -7.93
C LEU A 247 -5.68 -0.80 -7.44
N VAL A 248 -5.53 -1.04 -6.13
CA VAL A 248 -4.31 -1.63 -5.54
C VAL A 248 -4.04 -3.01 -6.16
N VAL A 249 -5.05 -3.88 -6.21
CA VAL A 249 -4.91 -5.23 -6.74
C VAL A 249 -4.58 -5.21 -8.23
N GLY A 250 -5.25 -4.35 -9.02
CA GLY A 250 -4.94 -4.17 -10.44
C GLY A 250 -3.49 -3.76 -10.67
N GLN A 251 -3.00 -2.76 -9.94
CA GLN A 251 -1.61 -2.31 -10.03
C GLN A 251 -0.61 -3.40 -9.65
N ILE A 252 -0.82 -4.07 -8.52
CA ILE A 252 0.07 -5.14 -8.06
C ILE A 252 0.13 -6.30 -9.05
N VAL A 253 -1.01 -6.70 -9.62
CA VAL A 253 -1.05 -7.75 -10.65
C VAL A 253 -0.33 -7.29 -11.92
N SER A 254 -0.59 -6.06 -12.37
CA SER A 254 0.01 -5.50 -13.59
C SER A 254 1.53 -5.44 -13.48
N THR A 255 2.07 -4.79 -12.44
CA THR A 255 3.51 -4.52 -12.38
C THR A 255 4.34 -5.76 -12.09
N ARG A 256 3.82 -6.71 -11.29
CA ARG A 256 4.55 -7.95 -10.95
C ARG A 256 4.57 -8.98 -12.07
N ASN A 257 3.57 -8.94 -12.93
CA ASN A 257 3.38 -9.97 -13.96
C ASN A 257 3.54 -9.43 -15.37
N ASP A 258 3.92 -8.16 -15.54
CA ASP A 258 4.07 -7.49 -16.83
C ASP A 258 2.80 -7.68 -17.69
N ILE A 259 1.65 -7.38 -17.10
CA ILE A 259 0.34 -7.41 -17.76
C ILE A 259 -0.08 -5.97 -18.01
N HIS A 260 -0.27 -5.63 -19.28
CA HIS A 260 -0.69 -4.30 -19.71
C HIS A 260 -2.20 -4.07 -19.54
N PHE A 261 -2.57 -2.79 -19.46
CA PHE A 261 -3.97 -2.39 -19.38
C PHE A 261 -4.70 -2.60 -20.72
N HIS A 262 -6.00 -2.90 -20.67
CA HIS A 262 -6.85 -2.95 -21.85
C HIS A 262 -7.27 -1.54 -22.25
N HIS A 263 -7.24 -1.25 -23.55
CA HIS A 263 -7.87 -0.04 -24.09
C HIS A 263 -9.41 -0.10 -24.07
N GLU A 264 -9.99 -1.30 -23.95
CA GLU A 264 -11.43 -1.51 -23.88
C GLU A 264 -11.91 -1.58 -22.43
N SER A 265 -13.12 -1.06 -22.15
CA SER A 265 -13.79 -1.25 -20.86
C SER A 265 -14.46 -2.62 -20.80
N ARG A 266 -13.86 -3.56 -20.06
CA ARG A 266 -14.32 -4.94 -19.88
C ARG A 266 -14.83 -5.22 -18.47
N GLY A 267 -14.85 -4.20 -17.61
CA GLY A 267 -15.13 -4.35 -16.18
C GLY A 267 -14.00 -5.07 -15.46
N CYS A 268 -12.77 -4.95 -15.95
CA CYS A 268 -11.57 -5.54 -15.36
C CYS A 268 -10.80 -4.48 -14.56
N PRO A 269 -10.16 -4.84 -13.42
CA PRO A 269 -9.23 -3.94 -12.73
C PRO A 269 -8.04 -3.47 -13.59
N LEU A 270 -7.81 -4.12 -14.74
CA LEU A 270 -6.77 -3.80 -15.71
C LEU A 270 -7.31 -3.02 -16.93
N ASP A 271 -8.49 -2.43 -16.85
CA ASP A 271 -8.95 -1.51 -17.90
C ASP A 271 -8.24 -0.15 -17.76
N PHE A 272 -7.85 0.45 -18.89
CA PHE A 272 -7.12 1.73 -18.93
C PHE A 272 -7.95 2.91 -18.40
N ASN A 273 -9.28 2.78 -18.35
CA ASN A 273 -10.24 3.71 -17.75
C ASN A 273 -10.04 5.18 -18.17
N GLU A 274 -9.75 5.41 -19.45
CA GLU A 274 -9.78 6.75 -20.04
C GLU A 274 -11.20 7.35 -19.92
N ASP A 275 -12.22 6.50 -20.10
CA ASP A 275 -13.60 6.79 -19.74
C ASP A 275 -13.87 6.50 -18.25
N ARG A 276 -14.38 7.51 -17.54
CA ARG A 276 -14.75 7.43 -16.13
C ARG A 276 -15.91 6.47 -15.90
N GLU A 277 -16.79 6.25 -16.88
CA GLU A 277 -17.88 5.27 -16.76
C GLU A 277 -17.35 3.84 -16.72
N GLY A 278 -16.29 3.54 -17.49
CA GLY A 278 -15.61 2.24 -17.47
C GLY A 278 -15.11 1.87 -16.07
N LEU A 279 -14.56 2.84 -15.34
CA LEU A 279 -14.10 2.62 -13.97
C LEU A 279 -15.24 2.21 -13.02
N VAL A 280 -16.43 2.80 -13.18
CA VAL A 280 -17.61 2.43 -12.39
C VAL A 280 -17.98 0.96 -12.63
N GLU A 281 -17.91 0.50 -13.88
CA GLU A 281 -18.18 -0.90 -14.21
C GLU A 281 -17.14 -1.84 -13.60
N SER A 282 -15.84 -1.51 -13.68
CA SER A 282 -14.78 -2.32 -13.05
C SER A 282 -14.98 -2.43 -11.53
N ILE A 283 -15.38 -1.33 -10.86
CA ILE A 283 -15.70 -1.34 -9.43
C ILE A 283 -16.96 -2.20 -9.16
N ARG A 284 -17.95 -2.17 -10.04
CA ARG A 284 -19.20 -2.92 -9.87
C ARG A 284 -18.95 -4.43 -9.94
N THR A 285 -18.22 -4.87 -10.96
CA THR A 285 -17.96 -6.29 -11.26
C THR A 285 -16.92 -6.91 -10.33
N MET A 286 -15.84 -6.18 -10.03
CA MET A 286 -14.64 -6.65 -9.31
C MET A 286 -14.20 -8.04 -9.78
N ARG A 287 -13.89 -8.17 -11.07
CA ARG A 287 -13.47 -9.43 -11.69
C ARG A 287 -12.37 -9.15 -12.71
N PHE A 288 -11.32 -9.96 -12.72
CA PHE A 288 -10.42 -10.01 -13.87
C PHE A 288 -11.09 -10.73 -15.03
N ASP A 289 -10.94 -10.20 -16.24
CA ASP A 289 -11.40 -10.89 -17.44
C ASP A 289 -10.64 -12.22 -17.64
N ASP A 290 -11.23 -13.11 -18.43
CA ASP A 290 -10.71 -14.47 -18.57
C ASP A 290 -9.33 -14.49 -19.24
N LYS A 291 -9.04 -13.60 -20.19
CA LYS A 291 -7.73 -13.54 -20.85
C LYS A 291 -6.63 -13.07 -19.90
N CYS A 292 -6.90 -12.10 -19.04
CA CYS A 292 -5.96 -11.72 -17.99
C CYS A 292 -5.68 -12.86 -17.03
N LEU A 293 -6.72 -13.60 -16.62
CA LEU A 293 -6.54 -14.74 -15.71
C LEU A 293 -5.80 -15.90 -16.37
N GLU A 294 -6.08 -16.23 -17.63
CA GLU A 294 -5.35 -17.25 -18.39
C GLU A 294 -3.87 -16.87 -18.54
N THR A 295 -3.59 -15.61 -18.86
CA THR A 295 -2.22 -15.09 -18.96
C THR A 295 -1.50 -15.18 -17.62
N LEU A 296 -2.18 -14.81 -16.53
CA LEU A 296 -1.62 -14.87 -15.18
C LEU A 296 -1.42 -16.32 -14.72
N GLU A 297 -2.35 -17.23 -15.02
CA GLU A 297 -2.25 -18.66 -14.69
C GLU A 297 -1.09 -19.34 -15.40
N ALA A 298 -0.86 -19.00 -16.68
CA ALA A 298 0.26 -19.52 -17.45
C ALA A 298 1.63 -19.08 -16.89
N ARG A 299 1.69 -17.93 -16.20
CA ARG A 299 2.91 -17.37 -15.60
C ARG A 299 3.09 -17.81 -14.14
N ASP A 300 2.07 -17.60 -13.31
CA ASP A 300 2.04 -17.94 -11.88
C ASP A 300 0.59 -18.26 -11.46
N ALA A 301 0.24 -19.55 -11.48
CA ALA A 301 -1.08 -20.03 -11.06
C ALA A 301 -1.45 -19.67 -9.61
N ALA A 302 -0.46 -19.53 -8.71
CA ALA A 302 -0.70 -19.12 -7.34
C ALA A 302 -1.07 -17.62 -7.26
N GLU A 303 -0.39 -16.77 -8.05
CA GLU A 303 -0.73 -15.36 -8.19
C GLU A 303 -2.14 -15.18 -8.79
N ALA A 304 -2.49 -15.95 -9.83
CA ALA A 304 -3.84 -15.92 -10.42
C ALA A 304 -4.93 -16.29 -9.42
N LYS A 305 -4.69 -17.33 -8.60
CA LYS A 305 -5.58 -17.71 -7.51
C LYS A 305 -5.70 -16.59 -6.46
N ALA A 306 -4.60 -15.95 -6.10
CA ALA A 306 -4.59 -14.84 -5.14
C ALA A 306 -5.37 -13.63 -5.68
N ALA A 307 -5.12 -13.23 -6.94
CA ALA A 307 -5.82 -12.15 -7.62
C ALA A 307 -7.33 -12.35 -7.65
N ARG A 308 -7.81 -13.55 -8.03
CA ARG A 308 -9.23 -13.92 -7.97
C ARG A 308 -9.81 -13.82 -6.56
N SER A 309 -9.07 -14.31 -5.58
CA SER A 309 -9.53 -14.35 -4.19
C SER A 309 -9.65 -12.94 -3.60
N LEU A 310 -8.70 -12.06 -3.93
CA LEU A 310 -8.71 -10.65 -3.55
C LEU A 310 -9.93 -9.93 -4.11
N VAL A 311 -10.14 -9.95 -5.44
CA VAL A 311 -11.28 -9.25 -6.04
C VAL A 311 -12.62 -9.82 -5.57
N ALA A 312 -12.71 -11.14 -5.36
CA ALA A 312 -13.90 -11.77 -4.78
C ALA A 312 -14.15 -11.35 -3.31
N ALA A 313 -13.10 -11.11 -2.52
CA ALA A 313 -13.23 -10.59 -1.16
C ALA A 313 -13.69 -9.12 -1.16
N LEU A 314 -13.10 -8.29 -2.02
CA LEU A 314 -13.48 -6.88 -2.19
C LEU A 314 -14.94 -6.76 -2.64
N ARG A 315 -15.39 -7.60 -3.58
CA ARG A 315 -16.78 -7.64 -4.06
C ARG A 315 -17.80 -7.92 -2.96
N ARG A 316 -17.40 -8.64 -1.92
CA ARG A 316 -18.24 -8.99 -0.76
C ARG A 316 -18.22 -7.94 0.34
N MET A 317 -17.39 -6.90 0.24
CA MET A 317 -17.42 -5.80 1.18
C MET A 317 -18.74 -5.04 1.06
N LYS A 318 -19.43 -4.89 2.19
CA LYS A 318 -20.65 -4.09 2.30
C LYS A 318 -20.34 -2.75 2.94
N GLU A 319 -21.11 -1.73 2.59
CA GLU A 319 -21.06 -0.44 3.28
C GLU A 319 -21.38 -0.69 4.75
N ILE A 320 -20.55 -0.12 5.62
CA ILE A 320 -20.95 0.01 7.02
C ILE A 320 -21.88 1.20 7.01
N LEU A 321 -23.18 0.95 7.10
CA LEU A 321 -24.13 1.99 7.47
C LEU A 321 -23.63 2.55 8.80
N LYS A 322 -23.09 3.77 8.76
CA LYS A 322 -22.70 4.54 9.95
C LYS A 322 -23.91 5.27 10.48
#